data_AF-A0A6P6CHA6-F1
#
_entry.id   AF-A0A6P6CHA6-F1
#
_cell.length_a   1.000
_cell.length_b   1.000
_cell.length_c   1.000
_cell.angle_alpha   90.00
_cell.angle_beta   90.00
_cell.angle_gamma   90.00
#
_symmetry.space_group_name_H-M   'P 1'
#
loop_
_entity.id
_entity.type
_entity.pdbx_description
1 polymer ?
#
loop_
_entity_poly.entity_id
_entity_poly.type
_entity_poly.pdbx_seq_one_letter_code
_entity_poly.pdbx_strand_id
1 'polypeptide(L)'
;MTSVLPSASASREDFVICSICLFCFQVCMLCSVGYHLFSCHRSEKTCRRWMALDYAGISIGILGCYVSGVFYAFYCNNYWRQVYLITVLAMILAVFFAQIHPNYLTQQWQRLRSIIFCSVSGYGVIPTLHWVWLNGGVSAPIVQDFAPRVVVMYVIALLAFLFYISKVPERYFPGVNAKSLSEVSTV
;
A
#
# COMPACT_ATOMS: atom_id res chain seq x y z
N MET A 1 22.44 -7.99 27.59
CA MET A 1 21.19 -8.62 28.06
C MET A 1 20.02 -7.77 27.61
N THR A 2 19.38 -8.13 26.50
CA THR A 2 18.01 -7.71 26.13
C THR A 2 17.46 -8.80 25.19
N SER A 3 17.36 -10.01 25.73
CA SER A 3 16.59 -11.11 25.15
C SER A 3 15.10 -10.84 25.40
N VAL A 4 14.53 -9.94 24.61
CA VAL A 4 13.10 -9.61 24.60
C VAL A 4 12.47 -10.09 23.30
N LEU A 5 12.46 -11.40 23.05
CA LEU A 5 11.58 -11.98 22.04
C LEU A 5 10.90 -13.24 22.62
N PRO A 6 9.59 -13.19 22.92
CA PRO A 6 8.89 -14.27 23.62
C PRO A 6 8.59 -15.45 22.68
N SER A 7 8.73 -16.66 23.24
CA SER A 7 7.88 -17.86 23.06
C SER A 7 7.60 -18.48 21.67
N ALA A 8 7.99 -17.90 20.53
CA ALA A 8 7.53 -18.36 19.21
C ALA A 8 8.55 -19.12 18.32
N SER A 9 9.78 -19.37 18.77
CA SER A 9 10.85 -19.99 17.93
C SER A 9 11.05 -19.31 16.55
N ALA A 10 10.79 -18.00 16.46
CA ALA A 10 10.91 -17.24 15.21
C ALA A 10 12.37 -16.91 14.89
N SER A 11 12.72 -16.91 13.60
CA SER A 11 14.08 -16.60 13.13
C SER A 11 14.40 -15.11 13.28
N ARG A 12 15.69 -14.73 13.31
CA ARG A 12 16.08 -13.30 13.32
C ARG A 12 15.59 -12.57 12.07
N GLU A 13 15.50 -13.26 10.95
CA GLU A 13 15.01 -12.70 9.68
C GLU A 13 13.55 -12.28 9.80
N ASP A 14 12.72 -13.07 10.49
CA ASP A 14 11.31 -12.76 10.72
C ASP A 14 11.14 -11.47 11.52
N PHE A 15 11.95 -11.31 12.57
CA PHE A 15 11.94 -10.11 13.38
C PHE A 15 12.32 -8.87 12.57
N VAL A 16 13.36 -8.96 11.75
CA VAL A 16 13.81 -7.85 10.89
C VAL A 16 12.72 -7.45 9.90
N ILE A 17 12.12 -8.42 9.22
CA ILE A 17 11.11 -8.16 8.19
C ILE A 17 9.83 -7.61 8.79
N CYS A 18 9.37 -8.18 9.91
CA CYS A 18 8.21 -7.65 10.62
C CYS A 18 8.46 -6.23 11.11
N SER A 19 9.65 -5.96 11.69
CA SER A 19 10.02 -4.62 12.15
C SER A 19 10.06 -3.59 11.01
N ILE A 20 10.63 -3.97 9.85
CA ILE A 20 10.65 -3.11 8.66
C ILE A 20 9.24 -2.84 8.16
N CYS A 21 8.39 -3.88 8.08
CA CYS A 21 7.01 -3.76 7.64
C CYS A 21 6.21 -2.79 8.54
N LEU A 22 6.30 -2.97 9.86
CA LEU A 22 5.64 -2.10 10.83
C LEU A 22 6.17 -0.67 10.77
N PHE A 23 7.49 -0.50 10.60
CA PHE A 23 8.08 0.82 10.41
C PHE A 23 7.55 1.52 9.15
N CYS A 24 7.46 0.81 8.02
CA CYS A 24 6.88 1.34 6.79
C CYS A 24 5.43 1.80 6.97
N PHE A 25 4.61 1.01 7.67
CA PHE A 25 3.24 1.39 8.00
C PHE A 25 3.17 2.62 8.91
N GLN A 26 4.05 2.68 9.92
CA GLN A 26 4.09 3.82 10.84
C GLN A 26 4.45 5.11 10.09
N VAL A 27 5.43 5.06 9.19
CA VAL A 27 5.79 6.20 8.33
C VAL A 27 4.62 6.60 7.45
N CYS A 28 3.94 5.65 6.79
CA CYS A 28 2.76 5.93 5.97
C CYS A 28 1.67 6.66 6.76
N MET A 29 1.33 6.15 7.95
CA MET A 29 0.29 6.76 8.80
C MET A 29 0.70 8.14 9.31
N LEU A 30 1.97 8.33 9.70
CA LEU A 30 2.48 9.63 10.15
C LEU A 30 2.47 10.67 9.03
N CYS A 31 2.84 10.29 7.81
CA CYS A 31 2.76 11.18 6.64
C CYS A 31 1.31 11.61 6.36
N SER A 32 0.37 10.68 6.47
CA SER A 32 -1.06 10.94 6.27
C SER A 32 -1.64 11.89 7.33
N VAL A 33 -1.37 11.62 8.61
CA VAL A 33 -1.77 12.51 9.71
C VAL A 33 -1.14 13.89 9.56
N GLY A 34 0.14 13.95 9.19
CA GLY A 34 0.86 15.20 8.93
C GLY A 34 0.18 16.02 7.83
N TYR A 35 -0.18 15.39 6.72
CA TYR A 35 -0.93 16.07 5.65
C TYR A 35 -2.26 16.63 6.15
N HIS A 36 -3.08 15.84 6.84
CA HIS A 36 -4.36 16.32 7.33
C HIS A 36 -4.22 17.44 8.36
N LEU A 37 -3.24 17.36 9.28
CA LEU A 37 -2.99 18.39 10.29
C LEU A 37 -2.52 19.71 9.68
N PHE A 38 -1.67 19.66 8.65
CA PHE A 38 -1.11 20.85 8.00
C PHE A 38 -1.85 21.27 6.73
N SER A 39 -2.92 20.58 6.36
CA SER A 39 -3.73 20.88 5.16
C SER A 39 -4.37 22.26 5.21
N CYS A 40 -4.79 22.72 6.40
CA CYS A 40 -5.39 24.02 6.64
C CYS A 40 -4.36 25.16 6.78
N HIS A 41 -3.06 24.87 6.66
CA HIS A 41 -2.03 25.88 6.79
C HIS A 41 -2.11 26.88 5.62
N ARG A 42 -2.09 28.19 5.92
CA ARG A 42 -2.22 29.30 4.93
C ARG A 42 -1.18 29.27 3.78
N SER A 43 -0.10 28.50 3.91
CA SER A 43 0.93 28.34 2.89
C SER A 43 0.63 27.14 1.99
N GLU A 44 0.20 27.43 0.77
CA GLU A 44 -0.05 26.42 -0.26
C GLU A 44 1.18 25.54 -0.55
N LYS A 45 2.39 26.15 -0.53
CA LYS A 45 3.65 25.42 -0.75
C LYS A 45 3.88 24.35 0.32
N THR A 46 3.50 24.64 1.57
CA THR A 46 3.64 23.69 2.68
C THR A 46 2.63 22.56 2.54
N CYS A 47 1.37 22.88 2.23
CA CYS A 47 0.32 21.89 1.98
C CYS A 47 0.68 20.93 0.83
N ARG A 48 1.16 21.46 -0.31
CA ARG A 48 1.61 20.64 -1.46
C ARG A 48 2.77 19.71 -1.09
N ARG A 49 3.72 20.14 -0.25
CA ARG A 49 4.83 19.30 0.22
C ARG A 49 4.35 18.15 1.11
N TRP A 50 3.45 18.43 2.05
CA TRP A 50 2.86 17.40 2.89
C TRP A 50 2.00 16.41 2.09
N MET A 51 1.28 16.89 1.07
CA MET A 51 0.55 16.03 0.14
C MET A 51 1.51 15.10 -0.63
N ALA A 52 2.66 15.61 -1.10
CA ALA A 52 3.67 14.77 -1.74
C ALA A 52 4.23 13.72 -0.78
N LEU A 53 4.48 14.09 0.48
CA LEU A 53 4.95 13.17 1.52
C LEU A 53 3.92 12.08 1.86
N ASP A 54 2.63 12.40 1.87
CA ASP A 54 1.57 11.41 2.05
C ASP A 54 1.57 10.37 0.91
N TYR A 55 1.64 10.82 -0.35
CA TYR A 55 1.76 9.89 -1.49
C TYR A 55 3.03 9.06 -1.49
N ALA A 56 4.17 9.64 -1.05
CA ALA A 56 5.40 8.89 -0.84
C ALA A 56 5.25 7.86 0.28
N GLY A 57 4.58 8.22 1.38
CA GLY A 57 4.25 7.33 2.49
C GLY A 57 3.43 6.13 2.05
N ILE A 58 2.42 6.33 1.21
CA ILE A 58 1.62 5.24 0.61
C ILE A 58 2.51 4.28 -0.19
N SER A 59 3.42 4.80 -1.05
CA SER A 59 4.36 3.95 -1.79
C SER A 59 5.27 3.13 -0.88
N ILE A 60 5.78 3.73 0.20
CA ILE A 60 6.63 3.04 1.20
C ILE A 60 5.83 1.96 1.93
N GLY A 61 4.57 2.24 2.30
CA GLY A 61 3.68 1.27 2.92
C GLY A 61 3.42 0.06 2.01
N ILE A 62 3.13 0.30 0.73
CA ILE A 62 2.95 -0.78 -0.27
C ILE A 62 4.22 -1.60 -0.42
N LEU A 63 5.40 -0.96 -0.49
CA LEU A 63 6.68 -1.66 -0.54
C LEU A 63 6.87 -2.59 0.67
N GLY A 64 6.62 -2.10 1.89
CA GLY A 64 6.70 -2.89 3.11
C GLY A 64 5.78 -4.11 3.09
N CYS A 65 4.54 -3.93 2.63
CA CYS A 65 3.57 -5.03 2.47
C CYS A 65 4.09 -6.11 1.53
N TYR A 66 4.61 -5.71 0.36
CA TYR A 66 5.13 -6.64 -0.63
C TYR A 66 6.39 -7.36 -0.15
N VAL A 67 7.32 -6.64 0.48
CA VAL A 67 8.56 -7.23 1.00
C VAL A 67 8.22 -8.33 2.01
N SER A 68 7.35 -8.04 2.97
CA SER A 68 6.91 -9.04 3.94
C SER A 68 6.13 -10.18 3.28
N GLY A 69 5.13 -9.87 2.47
CA GLY A 69 4.28 -10.88 1.84
C GLY A 69 5.03 -11.84 0.91
N VAL A 70 5.88 -11.31 0.03
CA VAL A 70 6.69 -12.12 -0.90
C VAL A 70 7.73 -12.94 -0.17
N PHE A 71 8.36 -12.39 0.87
CA PHE A 71 9.36 -13.12 1.65
C PHE A 71 8.77 -14.37 2.31
N TYR A 72 7.59 -14.24 2.92
CA TYR A 72 6.91 -15.36 3.57
C TYR A 72 6.27 -16.32 2.58
N ALA A 73 5.67 -15.82 1.51
CA ALA A 73 5.07 -16.68 0.48
C ALA A 73 6.13 -17.58 -0.18
N PHE A 74 7.28 -17.02 -0.57
CA PHE A 74 8.33 -17.75 -1.26
C PHE A 74 9.51 -18.10 -0.34
N TYR A 75 9.25 -18.34 0.95
CA TYR A 75 10.29 -18.67 1.92
C TYR A 75 11.14 -19.87 1.48
N CYS A 76 10.50 -20.90 0.94
CA CYS A 76 11.16 -22.11 0.43
C CYS A 76 11.78 -21.94 -0.97
N ASN A 77 11.50 -20.85 -1.70
CA ASN A 77 11.94 -20.66 -3.08
C ASN A 77 12.64 -19.31 -3.28
N ASN A 78 13.96 -19.33 -3.10
CA ASN A 78 14.82 -18.14 -3.19
C ASN A 78 14.78 -17.44 -4.55
N TYR A 79 14.69 -18.20 -5.64
CA TYR A 79 14.71 -17.65 -7.00
C TYR A 79 13.48 -16.78 -7.25
N TRP A 80 12.28 -17.32 -7.04
CA TRP A 80 11.04 -16.58 -7.24
C TRP A 80 10.89 -15.43 -6.26
N ARG A 81 11.34 -15.62 -5.01
CA ARG A 81 11.40 -14.54 -4.02
C ARG A 81 12.17 -13.32 -4.54
N GLN A 82 13.37 -13.51 -5.06
CA GLN A 82 14.19 -12.41 -5.58
C GLN A 82 13.57 -11.75 -6.82
N VAL A 83 13.03 -12.53 -7.76
CA VAL A 83 12.34 -12.00 -8.94
C VAL A 83 11.18 -11.08 -8.53
N TYR A 84 10.35 -11.50 -7.59
CA TYR A 84 9.22 -10.69 -7.11
C TYR A 84 9.65 -9.47 -6.31
N LEU A 85 10.69 -9.57 -5.48
CA LEU A 85 11.19 -8.41 -4.73
C LEU A 85 11.81 -7.36 -5.66
N ILE A 86 12.60 -7.77 -6.66
CA ILE A 86 13.20 -6.85 -7.64
C ILE A 86 12.14 -6.18 -8.50
N THR A 87 11.13 -6.93 -8.95
CA THR A 87 10.04 -6.37 -9.77
C THR A 87 9.19 -5.38 -8.97
N VAL A 88 8.84 -5.67 -7.72
CA VAL A 88 8.15 -4.73 -6.84
C VAL A 88 9.02 -3.48 -6.62
N LEU A 89 10.31 -3.63 -6.34
CA LEU A 89 11.21 -2.51 -6.16
C LEU A 89 11.24 -1.61 -7.40
N ALA A 90 11.34 -2.20 -8.60
CA ALA A 90 11.30 -1.48 -9.86
C ALA A 90 9.97 -0.73 -10.06
N MET A 91 8.84 -1.37 -9.73
CA MET A 91 7.52 -0.72 -9.79
C MET A 91 7.41 0.46 -8.82
N ILE A 92 7.87 0.31 -7.57
CA ILE A 92 7.85 1.38 -6.58
C ILE A 92 8.79 2.54 -6.98
N LEU A 93 9.96 2.24 -7.55
CA LEU A 93 10.84 3.27 -8.11
C LEU A 93 10.16 4.02 -9.26
N ALA A 94 9.46 3.33 -10.17
CA ALA A 94 8.68 3.98 -11.22
C ALA A 94 7.58 4.88 -10.66
N VAL A 95 6.91 4.48 -9.58
CA VAL A 95 5.95 5.33 -8.87
C VAL A 95 6.63 6.57 -8.30
N PHE A 96 7.81 6.43 -7.67
CA PHE A 96 8.56 7.59 -7.17
C PHE A 96 8.98 8.54 -8.30
N PHE A 97 9.42 8.02 -9.45
CA PHE A 97 9.71 8.87 -10.61
C PHE A 97 8.47 9.64 -11.09
N ALA A 98 7.30 8.99 -11.11
CA ALA A 98 6.05 9.67 -11.42
C ALA A 98 5.70 10.75 -10.38
N GLN A 99 5.97 10.52 -9.09
CA GLN A 99 5.73 11.47 -8.00
C GLN A 99 6.60 12.73 -8.08
N ILE A 100 7.80 12.65 -8.65
CA ILE A 100 8.70 13.80 -8.84
C ILE A 100 8.14 14.78 -9.89
N HIS A 101 7.28 14.31 -10.80
CA HIS A 101 6.74 15.14 -11.86
C HIS A 101 5.88 16.29 -11.28
N PRO A 102 6.11 17.55 -11.71
CA PRO A 102 5.46 18.73 -11.11
C PRO A 102 3.93 18.70 -11.23
N ASN A 103 3.41 18.06 -12.29
CA ASN A 103 1.97 17.94 -12.50
C ASN A 103 1.32 16.76 -11.74
N TYR A 104 2.09 15.92 -11.05
CA TYR A 104 1.56 14.72 -10.40
C TYR A 104 0.50 15.02 -9.32
N LEU A 105 0.63 16.17 -8.65
CA LEU A 105 -0.34 16.62 -7.64
C LEU A 105 -1.56 17.34 -8.23
N THR A 106 -1.58 17.61 -9.54
CA THR A 106 -2.70 18.32 -10.18
C THR A 106 -3.93 17.43 -10.31
N GLN A 107 -5.12 18.05 -10.34
CA GLN A 107 -6.39 17.33 -10.49
C GLN A 107 -6.47 16.53 -11.79
N GLN A 108 -5.82 16.99 -12.87
CA GLN A 108 -5.77 16.27 -14.14
C GLN A 108 -5.09 14.90 -14.01
N TRP A 109 -4.09 14.80 -13.13
CA TRP A 109 -3.33 13.57 -12.89
C TRP A 109 -3.96 12.68 -11.82
N GLN A 110 -5.03 13.12 -11.15
CA GLN A 110 -5.70 12.35 -10.09
C GLN A 110 -6.09 10.95 -10.58
N ARG A 111 -6.70 10.86 -11.76
CA ARG A 111 -7.14 9.58 -12.34
C ARG A 111 -5.96 8.67 -12.64
N LEU A 112 -4.91 9.22 -13.25
CA LEU A 112 -3.68 8.48 -13.58
C LEU A 112 -3.00 7.97 -12.31
N ARG A 113 -2.90 8.81 -11.28
CA ARG A 113 -2.35 8.43 -9.97
C ARG A 113 -3.10 7.25 -9.36
N SER A 114 -4.43 7.29 -9.32
CA SER A 114 -5.25 6.18 -8.81
C SER A 114 -5.04 4.90 -9.64
N ILE A 115 -4.92 5.00 -10.96
CA ILE A 115 -4.63 3.85 -11.84
C ILE A 115 -3.24 3.27 -11.56
N ILE A 116 -2.23 4.11 -11.35
CA ILE A 116 -0.87 3.68 -11.01
C ILE A 116 -0.88 2.89 -9.70
N PHE A 117 -1.42 3.47 -8.63
CA PHE A 117 -1.49 2.78 -7.33
C PHE A 117 -2.33 1.51 -7.40
N CYS A 118 -3.47 1.52 -8.10
CA CYS A 118 -4.30 0.33 -8.29
C CYS A 118 -3.56 -0.77 -9.05
N SER A 119 -2.81 -0.42 -10.10
CA SER A 119 -2.00 -1.39 -10.86
C SER A 119 -0.91 -1.99 -9.99
N VAL A 120 -0.24 -1.17 -9.18
CA VAL A 120 0.81 -1.62 -8.26
C VAL A 120 0.25 -2.51 -7.16
N SER A 121 -0.90 -2.18 -6.57
CA SER A 121 -1.56 -3.04 -5.58
C SER A 121 -2.15 -4.31 -6.20
N GLY A 122 -2.69 -4.24 -7.42
CA GLY A 122 -3.24 -5.37 -8.16
C GLY A 122 -2.19 -6.37 -8.63
N TYR A 123 -0.95 -5.92 -8.84
CA TYR A 123 0.17 -6.80 -9.19
C TYR A 123 0.32 -7.97 -8.22
N GLY A 124 0.00 -7.79 -6.94
CA GLY A 124 0.10 -8.81 -5.90
C GLY A 124 -0.77 -10.05 -6.11
N VAL A 125 -1.77 -9.97 -6.99
CA VAL A 125 -2.54 -11.13 -7.41
C VAL A 125 -1.65 -12.14 -8.16
N ILE A 126 -0.69 -11.67 -8.96
CA ILE A 126 0.24 -12.53 -9.73
C ILE A 126 1.11 -13.41 -8.83
N PRO A 127 1.90 -12.88 -7.86
CA PRO A 127 2.69 -13.71 -6.95
C PRO A 127 1.80 -14.58 -6.06
N THR A 128 0.59 -14.14 -5.72
CA THR A 128 -0.37 -14.96 -4.95
C THR A 128 -0.80 -16.18 -5.76
N LEU A 129 -1.22 -16.01 -7.01
CA LEU A 129 -1.62 -17.10 -7.89
C LEU A 129 -0.45 -18.06 -8.18
N HIS A 130 0.74 -17.51 -8.43
CA HIS A 130 1.93 -18.31 -8.64
C HIS A 130 2.30 -19.13 -7.40
N TRP A 131 2.20 -18.54 -6.21
CA TRP A 131 2.39 -19.23 -4.95
C TRP A 131 1.42 -20.39 -4.77
N VAL A 132 0.12 -20.18 -5.05
CA VAL A 132 -0.89 -21.26 -5.01
C VAL A 132 -0.51 -22.41 -5.94
N TRP A 133 -0.05 -22.10 -7.16
CA TRP A 133 0.35 -23.12 -8.13
C TRP A 133 1.56 -23.93 -7.66
N LEU A 134 2.59 -23.27 -7.13
CA LEU A 134 3.81 -23.94 -6.65
C LEU A 134 3.57 -24.85 -5.43
N ASN A 135 2.59 -24.53 -4.58
CA ASN A 135 2.28 -25.32 -3.39
C ASN A 135 1.36 -26.52 -3.66
N GLY A 136 1.11 -26.88 -4.92
CA GLY A 136 0.25 -28.02 -5.29
C GLY A 136 -1.21 -27.65 -5.53
N GLY A 137 -1.50 -26.36 -5.73
CA GLY A 137 -2.82 -25.85 -6.07
C GLY A 137 -3.74 -25.63 -4.87
N VAL A 138 -4.99 -25.30 -5.14
CA VAL A 138 -6.00 -24.95 -4.11
C VAL A 138 -6.31 -26.08 -3.14
N SER A 139 -6.01 -27.33 -3.50
CA SER A 139 -6.27 -28.49 -2.64
C SER A 139 -5.18 -28.72 -1.59
N ALA A 140 -4.07 -27.99 -1.65
CA ALA A 140 -3.01 -28.11 -0.66
C ALA A 140 -3.46 -27.54 0.70
N PRO A 141 -3.16 -28.21 1.83
CA PRO A 141 -3.62 -27.78 3.15
C PRO A 141 -3.12 -26.37 3.50
N ILE A 142 -1.87 -26.05 3.16
CA ILE A 142 -1.31 -24.70 3.37
C ILE A 142 -2.04 -23.62 2.56
N VAL A 143 -2.55 -23.96 1.37
CA VAL A 143 -3.31 -23.03 0.54
C VAL A 143 -4.73 -22.86 1.09
N GLN A 144 -5.38 -23.93 1.56
CA GLN A 144 -6.71 -23.85 2.17
C GLN A 144 -6.74 -22.98 3.43
N ASP A 145 -5.68 -22.99 4.24
CA ASP A 145 -5.62 -22.17 5.45
C ASP A 145 -5.34 -20.68 5.17
N PHE A 146 -4.50 -20.39 4.17
CA PHE A 146 -4.05 -19.02 3.88
C PHE A 146 -4.86 -18.32 2.78
N ALA A 147 -5.31 -19.02 1.74
CA ALA A 147 -6.00 -18.43 0.61
C ALA A 147 -7.29 -17.68 1.01
N PRO A 148 -8.15 -18.18 1.92
CA PRO A 148 -9.34 -17.45 2.34
C PRO A 148 -8.98 -16.10 2.98
N ARG A 149 -7.92 -16.04 3.79
CA ARG A 149 -7.46 -14.81 4.43
C ARG A 149 -6.97 -13.79 3.42
N VAL A 150 -6.20 -14.26 2.42
CA VAL A 150 -5.70 -13.42 1.33
C VAL A 150 -6.85 -12.92 0.46
N VAL A 151 -7.82 -13.78 0.13
CA VAL A 151 -9.02 -13.39 -0.63
C VAL A 151 -9.84 -12.35 0.12
N VAL A 152 -10.08 -12.54 1.42
CA VAL A 152 -10.80 -11.55 2.25
C VAL A 152 -10.06 -10.21 2.25
N MET A 153 -8.73 -10.21 2.40
CA MET A 153 -7.92 -9.00 2.32
C MET A 153 -8.09 -8.28 0.98
N TYR A 154 -8.02 -9.00 -0.14
CA TYR A 154 -8.21 -8.41 -1.47
C TYR A 154 -9.65 -7.91 -1.71
N VAL A 155 -10.66 -8.62 -1.20
CA VAL A 155 -12.06 -8.18 -1.29
C VAL A 155 -12.27 -6.87 -0.53
N ILE A 156 -11.75 -6.78 0.70
CA ILE A 156 -11.83 -5.54 1.50
C ILE A 156 -11.08 -4.41 0.79
N ALA A 157 -9.87 -4.67 0.26
CA ALA A 157 -9.10 -3.68 -0.48
C ALA A 157 -9.81 -3.20 -1.75
N LEU A 158 -10.44 -4.12 -2.50
CA LEU A 158 -11.22 -3.79 -3.68
C LEU A 158 -12.45 -2.95 -3.32
N LEU A 159 -13.18 -3.32 -2.27
CA LEU A 159 -14.31 -2.53 -1.77
C LEU A 159 -13.87 -1.13 -1.36
N ALA A 160 -12.77 -1.01 -0.60
CA ALA A 160 -12.21 0.29 -0.21
C ALA A 160 -11.85 1.15 -1.43
N PHE A 161 -11.26 0.54 -2.47
CA PHE A 161 -10.95 1.22 -3.71
C PHE A 161 -12.20 1.65 -4.50
N LEU A 162 -13.23 0.80 -4.53
CA LEU A 162 -14.52 1.13 -5.14
C LEU A 162 -15.17 2.31 -4.42
N PHE A 163 -15.13 2.38 -3.10
CA PHE A 163 -15.60 3.55 -2.35
C PHE A 163 -14.77 4.81 -2.66
N TYR A 164 -13.44 4.69 -2.74
CA TYR A 164 -12.55 5.79 -3.08
C TYR A 164 -12.83 6.39 -4.46
N ILE A 165 -13.04 5.56 -5.49
CA ILE A 165 -13.36 6.04 -6.86
C ILE A 165 -14.79 6.54 -6.94
N SER A 166 -15.75 5.78 -6.41
CA SER A 166 -17.17 6.08 -6.58
C SER A 166 -17.60 7.33 -5.80
N LYS A 167 -16.80 7.74 -4.79
CA LYS A 167 -17.11 8.82 -3.85
C LYS A 167 -18.49 8.65 -3.20
N VAL A 168 -18.93 7.41 -3.02
CA VAL A 168 -20.20 7.10 -2.35
C VAL A 168 -19.96 7.11 -0.85
N PRO A 169 -20.79 7.81 -0.04
CA PRO A 169 -22.09 8.42 -0.35
C PRO A 169 -22.07 9.91 -0.73
N GLU A 170 -20.91 10.57 -0.74
CA GLU A 170 -20.78 12.01 -1.05
C GLU A 170 -21.41 12.38 -2.41
N ARG A 171 -21.28 11.50 -3.41
CA ARG A 171 -21.91 11.64 -4.72
C ARG A 171 -23.44 11.71 -4.68
N TYR A 172 -24.08 11.07 -3.70
CA TYR A 172 -25.53 11.00 -3.58
C TYR A 172 -26.10 12.06 -2.62
N PHE A 173 -25.29 12.60 -1.70
CA PHE A 173 -25.70 13.62 -0.73
C PHE A 173 -24.72 14.81 -0.68
N PRO A 174 -24.64 15.62 -1.74
CA PRO A 174 -23.67 16.71 -1.89
C PRO A 174 -23.90 17.92 -0.96
N GLY A 175 -24.82 17.84 0.03
CA GLY A 175 -25.14 18.95 0.94
C GLY A 175 -24.94 18.66 2.43
N VAL A 176 -24.82 17.39 2.84
CA VAL A 176 -24.68 17.01 4.26
C VAL A 176 -23.19 16.81 4.64
N ASN A 177 -22.37 16.36 3.69
CA ASN A 177 -20.94 16.07 3.91
C ASN A 177 -19.98 17.04 3.16
N ALA A 178 -20.51 17.97 2.36
CA ALA A 178 -19.74 18.77 1.40
C ALA A 178 -18.97 19.96 2.00
N LYS A 179 -19.01 20.19 3.33
CA LYS A 179 -18.14 21.20 3.95
C LYS A 179 -16.65 20.81 3.97
N SER A 180 -16.30 19.56 3.66
CA SER A 180 -14.91 19.10 3.67
C SER A 180 -14.20 19.15 2.30
N LEU A 181 -14.94 19.21 1.17
CA LEU A 181 -14.36 18.92 -0.15
C LEU A 181 -14.49 20.05 -1.18
N SER A 182 -15.29 21.09 -0.91
CA SER A 182 -15.27 22.30 -1.73
C SER A 182 -14.01 23.16 -1.52
N GLU A 183 -13.28 23.02 -0.40
CA GLU A 183 -12.00 23.73 -0.18
C GLU A 183 -10.80 23.00 -0.78
N VAL A 184 -10.89 21.69 -1.08
CA VAL A 184 -9.77 20.89 -1.62
C VAL A 184 -9.72 20.93 -3.16
N SER A 185 -10.81 21.30 -3.83
CA SER A 185 -10.85 21.37 -5.30
C SER A 185 -10.46 22.73 -5.88
N THR A 186 -10.23 23.75 -5.04
CA THR A 186 -9.88 25.13 -5.45
C THR A 186 -8.49 25.58 -4.99
N VAL A 187 -7.58 24.63 -4.73
CA VAL A 187 -6.13 24.89 -4.53
C VAL A 187 -5.30 23.98 -5.44
#